data_AF-A0A6A3H2Q1-F1
#
_entry.id   AF-A0A6A3H2Q1-F1
#
_cell.length_a   1.000
_cell.length_b   1.000
_cell.length_c   1.000
_cell.angle_alpha   90.00
_cell.angle_beta   90.00
_cell.angle_gamma   90.00
#
_symmetry.space_group_name_H-M   'P 1'
#
loop_
_entity.id
_entity.type
_entity.pdbx_description
1 polymer ?
#
loop_
_entity_poly.entity_id
_entity_poly.type
_entity_poly.pdbx_seq_one_letter_code
_entity_poly.pdbx_strand_id
1 'polypeptide(L)'
;MAAGVVVNVHNNDDDVPTEGSRTYAIVVCVFAALGGLFFGYDQGVTSGVLIMDSFLYDYCVGWHNFTYEQCIASTSELPSEWTTFTVWYNMAYNLGCL
;
A
#
# COMPACT_ATOMS: atom_id res chain seq x y z
N MET A 1 -4.34 -2.16 -9.09
CA MET A 1 -4.17 -2.09 -10.56
C MET A 1 -4.39 -0.65 -11.02
N ALA A 2 -3.32 0.09 -11.34
CA ALA A 2 -3.43 1.42 -11.92
C ALA A 2 -3.36 1.28 -13.45
N ALA A 3 -4.52 1.28 -14.11
CA ALA A 3 -4.57 1.39 -15.57
C ALA A 3 -4.15 2.81 -15.95
N GLY A 4 -2.87 2.98 -16.31
CA GLY A 4 -2.34 4.24 -16.82
C GLY A 4 -2.98 4.55 -18.17
N VAL A 5 -3.88 5.52 -18.20
CA VAL A 5 -4.35 6.12 -19.45
C VAL A 5 -3.26 7.06 -19.93
N VAL A 6 -2.58 6.68 -21.02
CA VAL A 6 -1.68 7.56 -21.77
C VAL A 6 -2.51 8.45 -22.67
N VAL A 7 -2.60 9.74 -22.32
CA VAL A 7 -3.18 10.78 -23.18
C VAL A 7 -2.07 11.39 -24.02
N ASN A 8 -2.09 11.14 -25.33
CA ASN A 8 -1.15 11.73 -26.27
C ASN A 8 -1.62 13.16 -26.63
N VAL A 9 -0.97 14.18 -26.05
CA VAL A 9 -1.19 15.60 -26.38
C VAL A 9 -0.22 15.98 -27.50
N HIS A 10 -0.57 15.58 -28.72
CA HIS A 10 -0.02 16.23 -29.90
C HIS A 10 -1.10 16.25 -30.97
N ASN A 11 -1.82 17.37 -31.05
CA ASN A 11 -2.34 17.94 -32.29
C ASN A 11 -2.86 19.36 -32.01
N ASN A 12 -2.36 20.31 -32.79
CA ASN A 12 -2.80 21.70 -32.85
C ASN A 12 -4.13 21.77 -33.59
N ASP A 13 -5.23 21.46 -32.91
CA ASP A 13 -6.58 21.72 -33.42
C ASP A 13 -7.45 22.24 -32.27
N ASP A 14 -7.57 23.57 -32.19
CA ASP A 14 -8.33 24.32 -31.18
C ASP A 14 -9.87 24.23 -31.36
N ASP A 15 -10.38 23.30 -32.19
CA ASP A 15 -11.80 23.26 -32.59
C ASP A 15 -12.35 21.82 -32.67
N VAL A 16 -12.26 21.08 -31.57
CA VAL A 16 -13.14 19.90 -31.34
C VAL A 16 -13.91 20.10 -30.04
N PRO A 17 -15.25 20.17 -30.06
CA PRO A 17 -16.05 20.34 -28.87
C PRO A 17 -16.15 18.99 -28.13
N THR A 18 -15.10 18.63 -27.39
CA THR A 18 -15.20 17.66 -26.29
C THR A 18 -15.63 18.42 -25.04
N GLU A 19 -16.96 18.63 -24.94
CA GLU A 19 -17.62 19.31 -23.84
C GLU A 19 -17.51 18.51 -22.53
N GLY A 20 -16.40 18.77 -21.87
CA GLY A 20 -16.10 18.46 -20.48
C GLY A 20 -14.78 19.17 -20.23
N SER A 21 -14.86 20.43 -19.79
CA SER A 21 -13.72 21.35 -19.64
C SER A 21 -12.47 20.60 -19.21
N ARG A 22 -11.31 20.85 -19.83
CA ARG A 22 -10.05 20.16 -19.50
C ARG A 22 -9.78 20.07 -17.99
N THR A 23 -10.27 21.04 -17.21
CA THR A 23 -10.31 21.02 -15.74
C THR A 23 -11.19 19.92 -15.13
N TYR A 24 -12.38 19.65 -15.67
CA TYR A 24 -13.24 18.53 -15.28
C TYR A 24 -12.53 17.18 -15.44
N ALA A 25 -11.86 16.96 -16.58
CA ALA A 25 -11.09 15.72 -16.81
C ALA A 25 -9.95 15.56 -15.79
N ILE A 26 -9.21 16.64 -15.50
CA ILE A 26 -8.14 16.63 -14.50
C ILE A 26 -8.69 16.31 -13.10
N VAL A 27 -9.80 16.93 -12.70
CA VAL A 27 -10.42 16.71 -11.38
C VAL A 27 -10.88 15.26 -11.23
N VAL A 28 -11.54 14.69 -12.24
CA VAL A 28 -11.97 13.28 -12.21
C VAL A 28 -10.78 12.32 -12.13
N CYS A 29 -9.68 12.59 -12.87
CA CYS A 29 -8.47 11.78 -12.78
C CYS A 29 -7.81 11.85 -11.40
N VAL A 30 -7.82 13.00 -10.72
CA VAL A 30 -7.31 13.13 -9.35
C VAL A 30 -8.17 12.32 -8.37
N PHE A 31 -9.50 12.42 -8.46
CA PHE A 31 -10.39 11.61 -7.61
C PHE A 31 -10.24 10.11 -7.86
N ALA A 32 -10.05 9.70 -9.11
CA ALA A 32 -9.75 8.31 -9.45
C ALA A 32 -8.39 7.85 -8.90
N ALA A 33 -7.37 8.72 -8.93
CA ALA A 33 -6.04 8.42 -8.40
C ALA A 33 -5.98 8.37 -6.86
N LEU A 34 -6.84 9.11 -6.15
CA LEU A 34 -6.90 9.09 -4.68
C LEU A 34 -7.21 7.69 -4.13
N GLY A 35 -8.01 6.89 -4.83
CA GLY A 35 -8.27 5.50 -4.44
C GLY A 35 -6.99 4.64 -4.44
N GLY A 36 -6.13 4.82 -5.44
CA GLY A 36 -4.83 4.15 -5.49
C GLY A 36 -3.83 4.68 -4.45
N LEU A 37 -3.90 5.96 -4.12
CA LEU A 37 -3.07 6.57 -3.09
C LEU A 37 -3.42 6.02 -1.70
N PHE A 38 -4.70 5.93 -1.34
CA PHE A 38 -5.11 5.37 -0.06
C PHE A 38 -4.77 3.88 0.06
N PHE A 39 -4.90 3.11 -1.01
CA PHE A 39 -4.44 1.71 -1.04
C PHE A 39 -2.93 1.59 -0.73
N GLY A 40 -2.10 2.38 -1.43
CA GLY A 40 -0.65 2.37 -1.19
C GLY A 40 -0.26 2.91 0.19
N TYR A 41 -1.01 3.87 0.72
CA TYR A 41 -0.78 4.43 2.05
C TYR A 41 -1.00 3.40 3.15
N ASP A 42 -2.13 2.69 3.11
CA ASP A 42 -2.47 1.70 4.12
C ASP A 42 -1.47 0.53 4.10
N GLN A 43 -1.09 0.06 2.90
CA GLN A 43 -0.04 -0.94 2.74
C GLN A 43 1.32 -0.46 3.32
N GLY A 44 1.69 0.80 3.06
CA GLY A 44 2.96 1.38 3.50
C GLY A 44 3.05 1.57 5.02
N VAL A 45 2.07 2.25 5.61
CA VAL A 45 2.05 2.51 7.07
C VAL A 45 2.02 1.22 7.85
N THR A 46 1.19 0.28 7.43
CA THR A 46 1.06 -1.00 8.09
C THR A 46 2.38 -1.79 8.08
N SER A 47 3.11 -1.80 6.95
CA SER A 47 4.42 -2.44 6.88
C SER A 47 5.47 -1.81 7.81
N GLY A 48 5.39 -0.49 8.03
CA GLY A 48 6.28 0.23 8.95
C GLY A 48 5.96 -0.04 10.42
N VAL A 49 4.67 -0.14 10.78
CA VAL A 49 4.24 -0.44 12.15
C VAL A 49 4.69 -1.83 12.59
N LEU A 50 4.72 -2.82 11.70
CA LEU A 50 5.16 -4.19 12.00
C LEU A 50 6.63 -4.30 12.46
N ILE A 51 7.46 -3.29 12.17
CA ILE A 51 8.89 -3.26 12.49
C ILE A 51 9.18 -2.32 13.68
N MET A 52 8.19 -1.55 14.13
CA MET A 52 8.37 -0.64 15.27
C MET A 52 8.58 -1.41 16.57
N ASP A 53 9.54 -0.95 17.38
CA ASP A 53 9.83 -1.53 18.68
C ASP A 53 8.61 -1.61 19.59
N SER A 54 7.76 -0.57 19.60
CA SER A 54 6.54 -0.55 20.42
C SER A 54 5.55 -1.64 20.02
N PHE A 55 5.39 -1.88 18.71
CA PHE A 55 4.48 -2.91 18.21
C PHE A 55 5.05 -4.31 18.45
N LEU A 56 6.37 -4.49 18.25
CA LEU A 56 7.05 -5.74 18.54
C LEU A 56 6.97 -6.10 20.03
N TYR A 57 7.14 -5.13 20.92
CA TYR A 57 7.02 -5.35 22.37
C TYR A 57 5.60 -5.75 22.81
N ASP A 58 4.56 -5.18 22.20
CA ASP A 58 3.18 -5.49 22.61
C ASP A 58 2.61 -6.73 21.91
N TYR A 59 3.07 -7.03 20.69
CA TYR A 59 2.46 -8.05 19.83
C TYR A 59 3.35 -9.25 19.53
N CYS A 60 4.66 -9.06 19.38
CA CYS A 60 5.61 -10.15 19.10
C CYS A 60 6.18 -10.75 20.40
N VAL A 61 6.54 -9.92 21.38
CA VAL A 61 7.05 -10.40 22.68
C VAL A 61 5.95 -11.11 23.46
N GLY A 62 6.22 -12.33 23.90
CA GLY A 62 5.24 -13.16 24.60
C GLY A 62 4.29 -13.93 23.69
N TRP A 63 4.16 -13.58 22.41
CA TRP A 63 3.50 -14.44 21.42
C TRP A 63 4.33 -15.70 21.24
N HIS A 64 3.74 -16.88 21.50
CA HIS A 64 4.48 -18.17 21.48
C HIS A 64 5.78 -18.18 22.33
N ASN A 65 5.85 -17.34 23.37
CA ASN A 65 7.01 -17.20 24.27
C ASN A 65 8.29 -16.66 23.59
N PHE A 66 8.13 -15.82 22.56
CA PHE A 66 9.26 -15.15 21.91
C PHE A 66 9.87 -14.06 22.80
N THR A 67 11.20 -13.96 22.75
CA THR A 67 11.95 -12.89 23.40
C THR A 67 12.06 -11.68 22.50
N TYR A 68 12.29 -10.51 23.09
CA TYR A 68 12.48 -9.27 22.33
C TYR A 68 13.62 -9.36 21.29
N GLU A 69 14.73 -10.03 21.64
CA GLU A 69 15.85 -10.24 20.71
C GLU A 69 15.46 -11.05 19.46
N GLN A 70 14.54 -12.01 19.59
CA GLN A 70 14.03 -12.78 18.44
C GLN A 70 13.08 -11.96 17.56
N CYS A 71 12.38 -10.99 18.14
CA CYS A 71 11.44 -10.12 17.44
C CYS A 71 12.14 -8.99 16.67
N ILE A 72 13.35 -8.58 17.07
CA ILE A 72 14.16 -7.56 16.38
C ILE A 72 15.26 -8.13 15.48
N ALA A 73 15.38 -9.46 15.40
CA ALA A 73 16.40 -10.12 14.60
C ALA A 73 16.26 -9.78 13.10
N SER A 74 17.30 -10.09 12.30
CA SER A 74 17.23 -9.94 10.84
C SER A 74 16.18 -10.88 10.25
N THR A 75 15.48 -10.50 9.17
CA THR A 75 14.40 -11.27 8.51
C THR A 75 14.74 -12.75 8.25
N SER A 76 16.03 -13.10 8.13
CA SER A 76 16.54 -14.46 7.96
C SER A 76 16.55 -15.31 9.24
N GLU A 77 16.51 -14.69 10.41
CA GLU A 77 16.64 -15.30 11.73
C GLU A 77 15.37 -15.19 12.58
N LEU A 78 14.29 -14.57 12.06
CA LEU A 78 13.02 -14.52 12.78
C LEU A 78 12.38 -15.92 12.90
N PRO A 79 11.62 -16.15 13.98
CA PRO A 79 10.83 -17.37 14.14
C PRO A 79 9.87 -17.61 12.96
N SER A 80 9.80 -18.86 12.48
CA SER A 80 8.95 -19.27 11.36
C SER A 80 7.47 -18.91 11.55
N GLU A 81 6.96 -19.01 12.78
CA GLU A 81 5.57 -18.66 13.10
C GLU A 81 5.29 -17.17 12.90
N TRP A 82 6.24 -16.31 13.29
CA TRP A 82 6.10 -14.87 13.13
C TRP A 82 6.21 -14.45 11.66
N THR A 83 7.12 -15.05 10.90
CA THR A 83 7.22 -14.83 9.44
C THR A 83 5.97 -15.32 8.72
N THR A 84 5.37 -16.44 9.15
CA THR A 84 4.11 -16.96 8.57
C THR A 84 2.95 -16.01 8.85
N PHE A 85 2.85 -15.49 10.08
CA PHE A 85 1.87 -14.46 10.42
C PHE A 85 2.02 -13.21 9.55
N THR A 86 3.22 -12.67 9.43
CA THR A 86 3.46 -11.46 8.62
C THR A 86 3.21 -11.70 7.14
N VAL A 87 3.54 -12.87 6.59
CA VAL A 87 3.24 -13.22 5.20
C VAL A 87 1.74 -13.31 4.97
N TRP A 88 0.99 -14.01 5.84
CA TRP A 88 -0.46 -14.10 5.73
C TRP A 88 -1.12 -12.73 5.88
N TYR A 89 -0.64 -11.94 6.83
CA TYR A 89 -1.11 -10.59 7.05
C TYR A 89 -0.90 -9.71 5.80
N ASN A 90 0.29 -9.73 5.18
CA ASN A 90 0.53 -9.04 3.92
C ASN A 90 -0.35 -9.57 2.78
N MET A 91 -0.55 -10.89 2.67
CA MET A 91 -1.45 -11.49 1.67
C MET A 91 -2.90 -11.04 1.86
N ALA A 92 -3.41 -11.06 3.08
CA ALA A 92 -4.76 -10.62 3.40
C ALA A 92 -4.96 -9.13 3.10
N TYR A 93 -3.98 -8.28 3.41
CA TYR A 93 -4.02 -6.86 3.07
C TYR A 93 -4.00 -6.60 1.56
N ASN A 94 -3.24 -7.39 0.79
CA ASN A 94 -3.24 -7.27 -0.67
C ASN A 94 -4.52 -7.84 -1.32
N LEU A 95 -5.12 -8.88 -0.73
CA LEU A 95 -6.36 -9.52 -1.22
C LEU A 95 -7.64 -8.79 -0.81
N GLY A 96 -7.64 -8.12 0.34
CA GLY A 96 -8.79 -7.33 0.84
C GLY A 96 -9.12 -6.11 -0.02
N CYS A 97 -8.31 -5.82 -1.03
CA CYS A 97 -8.48 -4.73 -1.97
C CYS A 97 -8.92 -5.16 -3.39
N LEU A 98 -9.34 -6.42 -3.56
CA LEU A 98 -10.02 -6.91 -4.77
C LEU A 98 -11.54 -6.86 -4.63
#